data_AF-A0A821YDF7-F1
#
_entry.id   AF-A0A821YDF7-F1
#
_cell.length_a   1.000
_cell.length_b   1.000
_cell.length_c   1.000
_cell.angle_alpha   90.00
_cell.angle_beta   90.00
_cell.angle_gamma   90.00
#
_symmetry.space_group_name_H-M   'P 1'
#
loop_
_entity.id
_entity.type
_entity.pdbx_description
1 polymer ?
#
loop_
_entity_poly.entity_id
_entity_poly.type
_entity_poly.pdbx_seq_one_letter_code
_entity_poly.pdbx_strand_id
1 'polypeptide(L)'
;MMSSSIFSFLQLQVNRYVIPIIITLGNIGNAFIIILFNKRRNNSCSTYILWAAVMNIASITLYSVNHGDTALYSLIFCKFHPYIPQVISQTARYLTIFACIDRFFSYNSY
;
A
#
# COMPACT_ATOMS: atom_id res chain seq x y z
N MET A 1 30.19 12.31 -15.53
CA MET A 1 29.87 10.88 -15.71
C MET A 1 29.85 10.04 -14.42
N MET A 2 30.00 10.63 -13.22
CA MET A 2 30.08 9.90 -11.94
C MET A 2 28.73 9.79 -11.18
N SER A 3 27.70 10.53 -11.61
CA SER A 3 26.38 10.58 -10.94
C SER A 3 25.48 9.39 -11.26
N SER A 4 25.53 8.87 -12.50
CA SER A 4 24.67 7.77 -12.96
C SER A 4 25.05 6.41 -12.35
N SER A 5 26.34 6.17 -12.09
CA SER A 5 26.81 4.92 -11.47
C SER A 5 26.47 4.83 -9.98
N ILE A 6 26.59 5.94 -9.24
CA ILE A 6 26.21 6.01 -7.82
C ILE A 6 24.70 5.80 -7.66
N PHE A 7 23.89 6.44 -8.52
CA PHE A 7 22.44 6.26 -8.51
C PHE A 7 22.04 4.81 -8.78
N SER A 8 22.66 4.17 -9.77
CA SER A 8 22.41 2.76 -10.11
C SER A 8 22.78 1.82 -8.95
N PHE A 9 23.88 2.10 -8.26
CA PHE A 9 24.30 1.35 -7.07
C PHE A 9 23.29 1.49 -5.93
N LEU A 10 22.87 2.72 -5.62
CA LEU A 10 21.85 2.97 -4.58
C LEU A 10 20.52 2.30 -4.92
N GLN A 11 20.08 2.39 -6.18
CA GLN A 11 18.86 1.73 -6.64
C GLN A 11 18.92 0.22 -6.45
N LEU A 12 20.07 -0.42 -6.74
CA LEU A 12 20.28 -1.84 -6.50
C LEU A 12 20.17 -2.18 -5.00
N GLN A 13 20.81 -1.40 -4.13
CA GLN A 13 20.76 -1.62 -2.68
C GLN A 13 19.34 -1.46 -2.11
N VAL A 14 18.62 -0.42 -2.54
CA VAL A 14 17.24 -0.17 -2.14
C VAL A 14 16.31 -1.29 -2.62
N ASN A 15 16.39 -1.68 -3.89
CA ASN A 15 15.56 -2.77 -4.42
C ASN A 15 15.85 -4.11 -3.75
N ARG A 16 17.12 -4.39 -3.43
CA ARG A 16 17.52 -5.68 -2.84
C ARG A 16 17.19 -5.80 -1.36
N TYR A 17 17.29 -4.72 -0.58
CA TYR A 17 17.15 -4.79 0.88
C TYR A 17 15.95 -4.01 1.40
N VAL A 18 15.79 -2.74 1.01
CA VAL A 18 14.78 -1.85 1.60
C VAL A 18 13.37 -2.23 1.15
N ILE A 19 13.17 -2.44 -0.15
CA ILE A 19 11.85 -2.81 -0.71
C ILE A 19 11.30 -4.11 -0.11
N PRO A 20 12.03 -5.24 -0.05
CA PRO A 20 11.49 -6.46 0.53
C PRO A 20 11.20 -6.34 2.03
N ILE A 21 11.99 -5.56 2.78
CA ILE A 21 11.70 -5.29 4.21
C ILE A 21 10.38 -4.52 4.34
N ILE A 22 10.17 -3.48 3.53
CA ILE A 22 8.92 -2.70 3.55
C ILE A 22 7.73 -3.58 3.16
N ILE A 23 7.87 -4.41 2.13
CA ILE A 23 6.81 -5.32 1.66
C ILE A 23 6.44 -6.34 2.75
N THR A 24 7.44 -6.97 3.37
CA THR A 24 7.22 -8.00 4.39
C THR A 24 6.58 -7.40 5.65
N LEU A 25 7.16 -6.31 6.17
CA LEU A 25 6.62 -5.63 7.35
C LEU A 25 5.22 -5.06 7.09
N GLY A 26 4.99 -4.49 5.92
CA GLY A 26 3.70 -3.97 5.49
C GLY A 26 2.63 -5.05 5.43
N ASN A 27 2.92 -6.22 4.86
CA ASN A 27 1.99 -7.34 4.83
C ASN A 27 1.68 -7.88 6.22
N ILE A 28 2.70 -8.06 7.08
CA ILE A 28 2.52 -8.53 8.46
C ILE A 28 1.64 -7.56 9.25
N GLY A 29 1.94 -6.25 9.17
CA GLY A 29 1.18 -5.21 9.88
C GLY A 29 -0.27 -5.15 9.44
N ASN A 30 -0.54 -5.15 8.13
CA ASN A 30 -1.91 -5.13 7.61
C ASN A 30 -2.67 -6.43 7.91
N ALA A 31 -1.99 -7.59 7.92
CA ALA A 31 -2.60 -8.85 8.34
C ALA A 31 -3.04 -8.81 9.81
N PHE A 32 -2.22 -8.23 10.69
CA PHE A 32 -2.57 -8.05 12.09
C PHE A 32 -3.80 -7.13 12.27
N ILE A 33 -3.89 -6.04 11.51
CA ILE A 33 -5.05 -5.13 11.50
C ILE A 33 -6.31 -5.89 11.09
N ILE A 34 -6.25 -6.70 10.03
CA ILE A 34 -7.39 -7.51 9.58
C ILE A 34 -7.82 -8.47 10.69
N ILE A 35 -6.89 -9.23 11.27
CA ILE A 35 -7.21 -10.19 12.35
C ILE A 35 -7.87 -9.48 13.54
N LEU A 36 -7.31 -8.36 13.97
CA LEU A 36 -7.77 -7.60 15.14
C LEU A 36 -9.17 -7.00 14.91
N PHE A 37 -9.38 -6.32 13.79
CA PHE A 37 -10.61 -5.58 13.51
C PHE A 37 -11.71 -6.45 12.89
N ASN A 38 -11.41 -7.61 12.33
CA ASN A 38 -12.44 -8.54 11.86
C ASN A 38 -13.33 -9.04 13.01
N LYS A 39 -12.76 -9.15 14.22
CA LYS A 39 -13.50 -9.51 15.45
C LYS A 39 -14.21 -8.31 16.11
N ARG A 40 -13.84 -7.07 15.78
CA ARG A 40 -14.30 -5.84 16.45
C ARG A 40 -14.98 -4.85 15.49
N ARG A 41 -15.85 -5.34 14.61
CA ARG A 41 -16.60 -4.54 13.60
C ARG A 41 -17.74 -3.67 14.16
N ASN A 42 -17.73 -3.34 15.44
CA ASN A 42 -18.87 -2.65 16.08
C ASN A 42 -18.88 -1.13 15.85
N ASN A 43 -17.86 -0.56 15.19
CA ASN A 43 -17.76 0.87 14.94
C ASN A 43 -17.48 1.17 13.45
N SER A 44 -18.08 2.22 12.89
CA SER A 44 -17.82 2.72 11.54
C SER A 44 -16.33 2.93 11.27
N CYS A 45 -15.61 3.56 12.22
CA CYS A 45 -14.15 3.74 12.18
C CYS A 45 -13.37 2.42 11.98
N SER A 46 -13.80 1.33 12.64
CA SER A 46 -13.15 0.00 12.49
C SER A 46 -13.30 -0.59 11.09
N THR A 47 -14.41 -0.30 10.43
CA THR A 47 -14.69 -0.77 9.06
C THR A 47 -13.78 -0.07 8.06
N TYR A 48 -13.59 1.24 8.19
CA TYR A 48 -12.66 2.00 7.34
C TYR A 48 -11.21 1.50 7.48
N ILE A 49 -10.76 1.25 8.72
CA ILE A 49 -9.40 0.74 9.00
C ILE A 49 -9.21 -0.66 8.42
N LEU A 50 -10.23 -1.53 8.54
CA LEU A 50 -10.17 -2.89 7.98
C LEU A 50 -10.08 -2.87 6.45
N TRP A 51 -10.90 -2.05 5.78
CA TRP A 51 -10.83 -1.91 4.32
C TRP A 51 -9.51 -1.27 3.86
N ALA A 52 -8.98 -0.30 4.61
CA ALA A 52 -7.66 0.28 4.32
C ALA A 52 -6.56 -0.79 4.36
N ALA A 53 -6.60 -1.71 5.33
CA ALA A 53 -5.64 -2.81 5.42
C ALA A 53 -5.75 -3.81 4.25
N VAL A 54 -6.98 -4.13 3.82
CA VAL A 54 -7.21 -4.97 2.63
C VAL A 54 -6.65 -4.31 1.38
N MET A 55 -6.93 -3.01 1.17
CA MET A 55 -6.42 -2.26 0.02
C MET A 55 -4.89 -2.15 0.05
N ASN A 56 -4.28 -1.98 1.22
CA ASN A 56 -2.83 -1.97 1.36
C ASN A 56 -2.20 -3.31 0.94
N ILE A 57 -2.75 -4.45 1.39
CA ILE A 57 -2.27 -5.77 0.98
C ILE A 57 -2.41 -5.95 -0.53
N ALA A 58 -3.57 -5.61 -1.10
CA ALA A 58 -3.79 -5.69 -2.54
C ALA A 58 -2.78 -4.83 -3.33
N SER A 59 -2.51 -3.61 -2.87
CA SER A 59 -1.51 -2.72 -3.48
C SER A 59 -0.09 -3.31 -3.43
N ILE A 60 0.29 -3.90 -2.29
CA ILE A 60 1.63 -4.50 -2.10
C ILE A 60 1.78 -5.74 -2.98
N THR A 61 0.78 -6.62 -3.03
CA THR A 61 0.78 -7.83 -3.87
C THR A 61 0.90 -7.46 -5.34
N LEU A 62 0.11 -6.49 -5.82
CA LEU A 62 0.20 -6.01 -7.20
C LEU A 62 1.58 -5.41 -7.49
N TYR A 63 2.12 -4.58 -6.58
CA TYR A 63 3.46 -4.03 -6.76
C TYR A 63 4.55 -5.11 -6.90
N SER A 64 4.45 -6.20 -6.13
CA SER A 64 5.39 -7.33 -6.20
C SER A 64 5.29 -8.12 -7.50
N VAL A 65 4.07 -8.35 -8.01
CA VAL A 65 3.84 -9.01 -9.31
C VAL A 65 4.38 -8.14 -10.44
N ASN A 66 4.31 -6.83 -10.28
CA ASN A 66 4.64 -5.85 -11.30
C ASN A 66 6.15 -5.63 -11.53
N HIS A 67 7.02 -6.21 -10.67
CA HIS A 67 8.48 -6.13 -10.79
C HIS A 67 9.10 -7.24 -11.68
N GLY A 68 8.30 -8.12 -12.27
CA GLY A 68 8.76 -9.11 -13.25
C GLY A 68 9.13 -8.47 -14.60
N ASP A 69 10.11 -9.05 -15.31
CA ASP A 69 10.70 -8.50 -16.55
C ASP A 69 9.64 -7.96 -17.52
N THR A 70 9.67 -6.64 -17.72
CA THR A 70 8.68 -5.92 -18.54
C THR A 70 8.94 -6.00 -20.04
N ALA A 71 9.97 -6.75 -20.46
CA ALA A 71 10.46 -6.83 -21.83
C ALA A 71 9.42 -7.34 -22.86
N LEU A 72 8.32 -7.95 -22.40
CA LEU A 72 7.28 -8.56 -23.25
C LEU A 72 5.94 -7.80 -23.25
N TYR A 73 5.79 -6.69 -22.51
CA TYR A 73 4.50 -6.01 -22.40
C TYR A 73 4.32 -4.88 -23.42
N SER A 74 3.08 -4.68 -23.87
CA SER A 74 2.72 -3.54 -24.73
C SER A 74 2.96 -2.21 -24.01
N LEU A 75 3.31 -1.16 -24.76
CA LEU A 75 3.53 0.20 -24.24
C LEU A 75 2.33 0.72 -23.41
N ILE A 76 1.12 0.33 -23.79
CA ILE A 76 -0.12 0.68 -23.08
C ILE A 76 -0.13 0.00 -21.72
N PHE A 77 0.16 -1.31 -21.66
CA PHE A 77 0.20 -2.05 -20.40
C PHE A 77 1.27 -1.47 -19.46
N CYS A 78 2.49 -1.22 -19.96
CA CYS A 78 3.56 -0.63 -19.16
C CYS A 78 3.18 0.72 -18.52
N LYS A 79 2.39 1.55 -19.22
CA LYS A 79 1.88 2.81 -18.68
C LYS A 79 0.76 2.64 -17.66
N PHE A 80 -0.24 1.80 -17.92
CA PHE A 80 -1.41 1.63 -17.04
C PHE A 80 -1.11 0.81 -15.78
N HIS A 81 -0.17 -0.11 -15.88
CA HIS A 81 0.20 -1.05 -14.84
C HIS A 81 0.67 -0.41 -13.51
N PRO A 82 1.48 0.67 -13.47
CA PRO A 82 1.80 1.36 -12.22
C PRO A 82 0.63 2.17 -11.64
N TYR A 83 -0.36 2.58 -12.43
CA TYR A 83 -1.49 3.37 -11.92
C TYR A 83 -2.41 2.53 -11.03
N ILE A 84 -2.57 1.24 -11.32
CA ILE A 84 -3.47 0.36 -10.55
C ILE A 84 -3.06 0.27 -9.06
N PRO A 85 -1.82 -0.12 -8.69
CA PRO A 85 -1.40 -0.13 -7.29
C PRO A 85 -1.40 1.28 -6.70
N GLN A 86 -1.14 2.31 -7.50
CA GLN A 86 -1.17 3.69 -7.02
C GLN A 86 -2.59 4.14 -6.63
N VAL A 87 -3.60 3.85 -7.45
CA VAL A 87 -5.00 4.14 -7.14
C VAL A 87 -5.43 3.40 -5.88
N ILE A 88 -5.12 2.11 -5.77
CA ILE A 88 -5.46 1.29 -4.60
C ILE A 88 -4.81 1.86 -3.33
N SER A 89 -3.53 2.24 -3.40
CA SER A 89 -2.82 2.86 -2.28
C SER A 89 -3.46 4.19 -1.87
N GLN A 90 -3.89 5.02 -2.84
CA GLN A 90 -4.59 6.27 -2.53
C GLN A 90 -5.95 6.01 -1.90
N THR A 91 -6.70 5.00 -2.35
CA THR A 91 -7.96 4.60 -1.72
C THR A 91 -7.75 4.21 -0.25
N ALA A 92 -6.69 3.46 0.08
CA ALA A 92 -6.37 3.12 1.47
C ALA A 92 -6.11 4.36 2.33
N ARG A 93 -5.44 5.38 1.78
CA ARG A 93 -5.20 6.67 2.48
C ARG A 93 -6.51 7.43 2.71
N TYR A 94 -7.38 7.51 1.72
CA TYR A 94 -8.69 8.16 1.88
C TYR A 94 -9.56 7.45 2.92
N LEU A 95 -9.58 6.12 2.95
CA LEU A 95 -10.28 5.35 3.99
C LEU A 95 -9.75 5.69 5.39
N THR A 96 -8.44 5.86 5.54
CA THR A 96 -7.83 6.26 6.82
C THR A 96 -8.25 7.68 7.21
N ILE A 97 -8.30 8.62 6.25
CA ILE A 97 -8.79 9.99 6.48
C ILE A 97 -10.26 9.96 6.92
N PHE A 98 -11.11 9.19 6.25
CA PHE A 98 -12.51 9.05 6.65
C PHE A 98 -12.67 8.44 8.04
N ALA A 99 -11.82 7.48 8.42
CA ALA A 99 -11.80 6.95 9.78
C ALA A 99 -11.49 8.03 10.83
N CYS A 100 -10.58 8.95 10.52
CA CYS A 100 -10.26 10.09 11.39
C CYS A 100 -11.41 11.09 11.48
N ILE A 101 -12.05 11.40 10.35
CA ILE A 101 -13.21 12.30 10.28
C ILE A 101 -14.38 11.73 11.09
N ASP A 102 -14.70 10.45 10.90
CA ASP A 102 -15.75 9.73 11.63
C ASP A 102 -15.52 9.77 13.14
N ARG A 103 -14.27 9.58 13.57
CA ARG A 103 -13.87 9.69 14.98
C ARG A 103 -13.98 11.11 15.51
N PHE A 104 -13.60 12.12 14.73
CA PHE A 104 -13.70 13.53 15.12
C PHE A 104 -15.16 13.95 15.35
N PHE A 105 -16.07 13.57 14.44
CA PHE A 105 -17.49 13.85 14.61
C PHE A 105 -18.10 13.08 15.78
N SER A 106 -17.68 11.83 16.00
CA SER A 106 -18.13 11.04 17.16
C SER A 106 -17.74 11.68 18.50
N TYR A 107 -16.59 12.36 18.57
CA TYR A 107 -16.14 13.05 19.79
C TYR A 107 -16.86 14.38 20.02
N ASN A 108 -17.12 15.17 18.97
CA ASN A 108 -17.77 16.49 19.08
C ASN A 108 -19.31 16.42 19.17
N SER A 109 -19.91 15.24 19.11
CA SER A 109 -21.36 15.04 19.25
C SER A 109 -21.78 14.76 20.70
N TYR A 110 -20.84 14.83 21.66
CA TYR A 110 -21.05 14.80 23.10
C TYR A 110 -20.68 16.16 23.71
#